data_AF-A0A352WRU6-F1
#
_entry.id   AF-A0A352WRU6-F1
#
_cell.length_a   1.000
_cell.length_b   1.000
_cell.length_c   1.000
_cell.angle_alpha   90.00
_cell.angle_beta   90.00
_cell.angle_gamma   90.00
#
_symmetry.space_group_name_H-M   'P 1'
#
loop_
_entity.id
_entity.type
_entity.pdbx_description
1 polymer ?
#
loop_
_entity_poly.entity_id
_entity_poly.type
_entity_poly.pdbx_seq_one_letter_code
_entity_poly.pdbx_strand_id
1 'polypeptide(L)'
;MNTMRLSFLVGGVFALAAVLASCGNEAPADSAKTQAILDMKRATDHHSYSRPDEAVVTHLNWNAAVDFDTRVITATATYDIEEAADAERIIFDC
;
A
#
# COMPACT_ATOMS: atom_id res chain seq x y z
N MET A 1 -44.51 -24.80 -34.29
CA MET A 1 -43.46 -25.60 -33.60
C MET A 1 -42.16 -24.81 -33.40
N ASN A 2 -42.21 -23.48 -33.15
CA ASN A 2 -41.03 -22.62 -33.02
C ASN A 2 -41.03 -21.72 -31.76
N THR A 3 -42.08 -21.77 -30.94
CA THR A 3 -42.20 -20.95 -29.72
C THR A 3 -41.67 -21.65 -28.48
N MET A 4 -41.69 -23.00 -28.44
CA MET A 4 -41.25 -23.76 -27.27
C MET A 4 -39.71 -23.85 -27.15
N ARG A 5 -38.95 -23.75 -28.26
CA ARG A 5 -37.47 -23.72 -28.22
C ARG A 5 -36.91 -22.36 -27.79
N LEU A 6 -37.67 -21.28 -27.97
CA LEU A 6 -37.27 -19.93 -27.61
C LEU A 6 -37.39 -19.69 -26.09
N SER A 7 -38.39 -20.30 -25.43
CA SER A 7 -38.57 -20.21 -23.97
C SER A 7 -37.47 -20.94 -23.18
N PHE A 8 -36.94 -22.05 -23.69
CA PHE A 8 -35.82 -22.78 -23.06
C PHE A 8 -34.47 -22.07 -23.22
N LEU A 9 -34.27 -21.36 -24.34
CA LEU A 9 -33.07 -20.55 -24.58
C LEU A 9 -33.04 -19.28 -23.71
N VAL A 10 -34.18 -18.63 -23.49
CA VAL A 10 -34.27 -17.42 -22.64
C VAL A 10 -34.12 -17.77 -21.14
N GLY A 11 -34.67 -18.90 -20.68
CA GLY A 11 -34.52 -19.35 -19.29
C GLY A 11 -33.09 -19.80 -18.93
N GLY A 12 -32.38 -20.44 -19.87
CA GLY A 12 -30.99 -20.85 -19.68
C GLY A 12 -29.99 -19.69 -19.62
N VAL A 13 -30.24 -18.62 -20.40
CA VAL A 13 -29.42 -17.39 -20.40
C VAL A 13 -29.61 -16.59 -19.11
N PHE A 14 -30.82 -16.58 -18.53
CA PHE A 14 -31.08 -15.88 -17.27
C PHE A 14 -30.43 -16.57 -16.05
N ALA A 15 -30.32 -17.90 -16.07
CA ALA A 15 -29.65 -18.66 -15.00
C ALA A 15 -28.12 -18.53 -15.02
N LEU A 16 -27.51 -18.33 -16.21
CA LEU A 16 -26.07 -18.16 -16.35
C LEU A 16 -25.58 -16.76 -15.95
N ALA A 17 -26.44 -15.74 -16.07
CA ALA A 17 -26.12 -14.37 -15.64
C ALA A 17 -26.07 -14.21 -14.11
N ALA A 18 -26.83 -15.01 -13.35
CA ALA A 18 -26.86 -14.95 -11.88
C ALA A 18 -25.58 -15.51 -11.22
N VAL A 19 -24.83 -16.39 -11.91
CA VAL A 19 -23.60 -17.01 -11.37
C VAL A 19 -22.41 -16.05 -11.45
N LEU A 20 -22.41 -15.11 -12.42
CA LEU A 20 -21.32 -14.14 -12.59
C LEU A 20 -21.37 -12.96 -11.60
N ALA A 21 -22.49 -12.75 -10.90
CA ALA A 21 -22.65 -11.66 -9.94
C ALA A 21 -22.17 -11.99 -8.51
N SER A 22 -21.71 -13.22 -8.25
CA SER A 22 -21.37 -13.69 -6.89
C SER A 22 -19.88 -13.55 -6.52
N CYS A 23 -19.01 -13.27 -7.49
CA CYS A 23 -17.61 -12.95 -7.23
C CYS A 23 -17.43 -11.43 -7.19
N GLY A 24 -17.58 -10.84 -6.02
CA GLY A 24 -17.31 -9.41 -5.85
C GLY A 24 -17.52 -8.85 -4.44
N ASN A 25 -17.87 -9.68 -3.45
CA ASN A 25 -18.03 -9.20 -2.09
C ASN A 25 -16.68 -9.22 -1.35
N GLU A 26 -15.76 -8.35 -1.76
CA GLU A 26 -14.63 -7.97 -0.91
C GLU A 26 -15.21 -7.27 0.33
N ALA A 27 -15.00 -7.86 1.50
CA ALA A 27 -15.35 -7.23 2.75
C ALA A 27 -14.63 -5.87 2.86
N PRO A 28 -15.24 -4.82 3.41
CA PRO A 28 -14.57 -3.54 3.55
C PRO A 28 -13.32 -3.76 4.42
N ALA A 29 -12.16 -3.37 3.89
CA ALA A 29 -10.86 -3.47 4.55
C ALA A 29 -10.70 -2.46 5.71
N ASP A 30 -11.79 -2.15 6.41
CA ASP A 30 -11.83 -1.13 7.45
C ASP A 30 -12.53 -1.70 8.69
N SER A 31 -11.84 -2.63 9.35
CA SER A 31 -12.23 -3.05 10.70
C SER A 31 -11.51 -2.13 11.68
N ALA A 32 -12.18 -1.70 12.75
CA ALA A 32 -11.55 -0.96 13.85
C ALA A 32 -10.29 -1.65 14.41
N LYS A 33 -10.20 -2.98 14.24
CA LYS A 33 -9.02 -3.78 14.57
C LYS A 33 -7.86 -3.56 13.59
N THR A 34 -8.13 -3.41 12.30
CA THR A 34 -7.12 -3.05 11.27
C THR A 34 -6.56 -1.68 11.56
N GLN A 35 -7.41 -0.69 11.82
CA GLN A 35 -6.97 0.67 12.15
C GLN A 35 -6.16 0.70 13.46
N ALA A 36 -6.62 0.02 14.51
CA ALA A 36 -5.87 -0.07 15.77
C ALA A 36 -4.49 -0.75 15.60
N ILE A 37 -4.36 -1.71 14.68
CA ILE A 37 -3.06 -2.34 14.36
C ILE A 37 -2.16 -1.36 13.59
N LEU A 38 -2.71 -0.58 12.65
CA LEU A 38 -1.96 0.45 11.92
C LEU A 38 -1.47 1.57 12.85
N ASP A 39 -2.31 1.99 13.79
CA ASP A 39 -1.96 3.01 14.78
C ASP A 39 -0.90 2.48 15.77
N MET A 40 -1.00 1.23 16.22
CA MET A 40 0.07 0.60 17.01
C MET A 40 1.39 0.47 16.24
N LYS A 41 1.33 0.27 14.92
CA LYS A 41 2.53 0.13 14.09
C LYS A 41 3.31 1.45 13.95
N ARG A 42 2.71 2.58 14.34
CA ARG A 42 3.36 3.89 14.50
C ARG A 42 3.69 4.22 15.96
N ALA A 43 3.91 3.21 16.80
CA ALA A 43 4.48 3.45 18.13
C ALA A 43 5.80 4.23 18.01
N THR A 44 6.01 5.20 18.90
CA THR A 44 7.26 5.97 18.94
C THR A 44 8.45 5.04 19.17
N ASP A 45 9.37 5.02 18.21
CA ASP A 45 10.66 4.34 18.38
C ASP A 45 11.59 5.22 19.23
N HIS A 46 11.90 4.79 20.44
CA HIS A 46 12.77 5.53 21.36
C HIS A 46 14.27 5.46 20.99
N HIS A 47 14.63 4.64 19.99
CA HIS A 47 16.00 4.48 19.52
C HIS A 47 16.26 5.26 18.23
N SER A 48 15.26 5.98 17.71
CA SER A 48 15.37 6.86 16.56
C SER A 48 15.07 8.29 16.98
N TYR A 49 15.82 9.25 16.44
CA TYR A 49 15.48 10.67 16.56
C TYR A 49 14.54 11.16 15.46
N SER A 50 14.31 10.34 14.43
CA SER A 50 13.38 10.66 13.35
C SER A 50 11.99 10.97 13.90
N ARG A 51 11.26 11.83 13.18
CA ARG A 51 9.90 12.26 13.50
C ARG A 51 8.96 11.91 12.34
N PRO A 52 8.55 10.63 12.17
CA PRO A 52 7.72 10.20 11.04
C PRO A 52 6.32 10.82 11.02
N ASP A 53 5.90 11.44 12.12
CA ASP A 53 4.71 12.28 12.24
C ASP A 53 4.88 13.67 11.62
N GLU A 54 6.11 14.20 11.56
CA GLU A 54 6.44 15.48 10.89
C GLU A 54 6.77 15.25 9.40
N ALA A 55 7.67 14.32 9.09
CA ALA A 55 8.09 14.02 7.72
C ALA A 55 8.48 12.55 7.56
N VAL A 56 8.03 11.91 6.49
CA VAL A 56 8.26 10.48 6.22
C VAL A 56 8.82 10.27 4.82
N VAL A 57 9.89 9.47 4.74
CA VAL A 57 10.45 9.03 3.45
C VAL A 57 9.49 8.02 2.82
N THR A 58 9.06 8.29 1.59
CA THR A 58 8.23 7.36 0.81
C THR A 58 9.05 6.58 -0.22
N HIS A 59 10.18 7.14 -0.66
CA HIS A 59 11.12 6.47 -1.53
C HIS A 59 12.56 6.92 -1.26
N LEU A 60 13.51 5.97 -1.38
CA LEU A 60 14.94 6.24 -1.36
C LEU A 60 15.56 5.70 -2.65
N ASN A 61 16.13 6.60 -3.44
CA ASN A 61 17.06 6.24 -4.50
C ASN A 61 18.49 6.39 -3.97
N TRP A 62 19.20 5.26 -3.88
CA TRP A 62 20.56 5.22 -3.34
C TRP A 62 21.53 4.79 -4.43
N ASN A 63 22.34 5.74 -4.90
CA ASN A 63 23.39 5.50 -5.89
C ASN A 63 24.74 5.37 -5.17
N ALA A 64 25.24 4.14 -5.06
CA ALA A 64 26.39 3.80 -4.24
C ALA A 64 27.50 3.10 -5.04
N ALA A 65 28.75 3.40 -4.68
CA ALA A 65 29.94 2.70 -5.11
C ALA A 65 30.62 2.05 -3.89
N VAL A 66 31.02 0.79 -4.04
CA VAL A 66 31.71 0.02 -3.01
C VAL A 66 33.18 -0.11 -3.39
N ASP A 67 34.06 0.34 -2.50
CA ASP A 67 35.50 0.14 -2.61
C ASP A 67 35.95 -0.89 -1.57
N PHE A 68 36.42 -2.05 -2.06
CA PHE A 68 36.85 -3.16 -1.20
C PHE A 68 38.27 -2.99 -0.65
N ASP A 69 39.11 -2.20 -1.31
CA ASP A 69 40.48 -1.96 -0.88
C ASP A 69 40.48 -1.03 0.33
N THR A 70 39.68 0.05 0.25
CA THR A 70 39.51 1.00 1.37
C THR A 70 38.41 0.58 2.35
N ARG A 71 37.55 -0.37 1.97
CA ARG A 71 36.36 -0.80 2.72
C ARG A 71 35.38 0.34 2.98
N VAL A 72 35.25 1.25 2.02
CA VAL A 72 34.37 2.41 2.08
C VAL A 72 33.26 2.27 1.05
N ILE A 73 32.03 2.63 1.46
CA ILE A 73 30.93 2.86 0.54
C ILE A 73 30.77 4.36 0.39
N THR A 74 30.86 4.86 -0.84
CA THR A 74 30.57 6.27 -1.16
C THR A 74 29.26 6.30 -1.95
N ALA A 75 28.32 7.15 -1.53
CA ALA A 75 27.00 7.16 -2.14
C ALA A 75 26.34 8.54 -2.13
N THR A 76 25.36 8.71 -3.01
CA THR A 76 24.36 9.79 -2.95
C THR A 76 23.01 9.17 -2.64
N ALA A 77 22.35 9.67 -1.60
CA ALA A 77 20.98 9.33 -1.26
C ALA A 77 20.04 10.46 -1.70
N THR A 78 19.07 10.13 -2.54
CA THR A 78 17.99 11.05 -2.95
C THR A 78 16.69 10.52 -2.37
N TYR A 79 16.03 11.33 -1.54
CA TYR A 79 14.82 10.97 -0.83
C TYR A 79 13.61 11.64 -1.46
N ASP A 80 12.54 10.87 -1.66
CA ASP A 80 11.19 11.41 -1.83
C ASP A 80 10.52 11.38 -0.46
N ILE A 81 9.98 12.53 -0.04
CA ILE A 81 9.49 12.77 1.31
C ILE A 81 8.06 13.31 1.22
N GLU A 82 7.19 12.76 2.05
CA GLU A 82 5.90 13.38 2.39
C GLU A 82 6.03 14.09 3.74
N GLU A 83 5.53 15.33 3.81
CA GLU A 83 5.60 16.17 5.00
C GLU A 83 4.21 16.57 5.50
N ALA A 84 4.07 16.72 6.81
CA ALA A 84 2.92 17.38 7.41
C ALA A 84 2.90 18.86 7.01
N ALA A 85 1.70 19.46 6.98
CA ALA A 85 1.52 20.84 6.54
C ALA A 85 2.26 21.88 7.40
N ASP A 86 2.56 21.53 8.65
CA ASP A 86 3.28 22.32 9.65
C ASP A 86 4.71 21.81 9.92
N ALA A 87 5.23 20.91 9.10
CA ALA A 87 6.60 20.43 9.23
C ALA A 87 7.61 21.55 8.94
N GLU A 88 8.54 21.80 9.87
CA GLU A 88 9.59 22.82 9.72
C GLU A 88 10.98 22.23 9.45
N ARG A 89 11.11 20.91 9.60
CA ARG A 89 12.39 20.21 9.52
C ARG A 89 12.19 18.73 9.23
N ILE A 90 13.26 18.11 8.75
CA ILE A 90 13.41 16.66 8.70
C ILE A 90 14.61 16.25 9.54
N ILE A 91 14.48 15.15 10.28
CA ILE A 91 15.54 14.59 11.12
C ILE A 91 15.88 13.20 10.61
N PHE A 92 17.14 13.01 10.21
CA PHE A 92 17.70 11.72 9.86
C PHE A 92 18.56 11.20 11.01
N ASP A 93 18.57 9.87 11.19
CA ASP A 93 19.52 9.21 12.08
C ASP A 93 20.88 9.03 11.39
N CYS A 94 21.97 9.02 12.17
CA CYS A 94 23.35 8.83 11.70
C CYS A 94 24.16 7.92 12.64
#